data_AF-A0A7U9N2Q7-F1
#
_entry.id   AF-A0A7U9N2Q7-F1
#
_cell.length_a   1.000
_cell.length_b   1.000
_cell.length_c   1.000
_cell.angle_alpha   90.00
_cell.angle_beta   90.00
_cell.angle_gamma   90.00
#
_symmetry.space_group_name_H-M   'P 1'
#
loop_
_entity.id
_entity.type
_entity.pdbx_description
1 polymer ?
#
loop_
_entity_poly.entity_id
_entity_poly.type
_entity_poly.pdbx_seq_one_letter_code
_entity_poly.pdbx_strand_id
1 'polypeptide(L)'
;MAMGTTGTVNITPEMISNALRAVEAYETTAKSLHSKLEGTVNELIPGNFSGNAAKGFRTFFDDNIAKLTNADEKEAGIAKIIELLRGIINGISDAIPKEAEGLDDQLADQNTKVMGGN
;
A
#
# COMPACT_ATOMS: atom_id res chain seq x y z
N MET A 1 9.44 -6.27 37.47
CA MET A 1 9.43 -6.28 35.99
C MET A 1 9.60 -4.85 35.53
N ALA A 2 10.82 -4.48 35.12
CA ALA A 2 11.05 -3.18 34.50
C ALA A 2 10.45 -3.25 33.09
N MET A 3 9.25 -2.70 32.92
CA MET A 3 8.72 -2.40 31.60
C MET A 3 9.68 -1.41 30.95
N GLY A 4 10.46 -1.87 29.99
CA GLY A 4 11.31 -1.00 29.18
C GLY A 4 10.44 0.11 28.60
N THR A 5 10.95 1.34 28.63
CA THR A 5 10.30 2.51 28.05
C THR A 5 10.00 2.21 26.58
N THR A 6 8.76 1.80 26.30
CA THR A 6 8.24 1.80 24.94
C THR A 6 8.18 3.27 24.56
N GLY A 7 9.20 3.74 23.86
CA GLY A 7 9.20 5.08 23.27
C GLY A 7 7.94 5.17 22.43
N THR A 8 7.00 6.01 22.85
CA THR A 8 5.74 6.20 22.16
C THR A 8 6.07 6.75 20.78
N VAL A 9 5.98 5.92 19.75
CA VAL A 9 6.06 6.40 18.37
C VAL A 9 4.74 7.12 18.11
N ASN A 10 4.78 8.45 18.18
CA ASN A 10 3.63 9.30 17.88
C ASN A 10 3.40 9.28 16.35
N ILE A 11 2.75 8.24 15.84
CA ILE A 11 2.22 8.25 14.47
C ILE A 11 1.02 9.20 14.47
N THR A 12 1.07 10.24 13.63
CA THR A 12 -0.05 11.17 13.47
C THR A 12 -0.95 10.74 12.30
N PRO A 13 -2.22 11.16 12.28
CA PRO A 13 -3.08 11.00 11.10
C PRO A 13 -2.46 11.57 9.82
N GLU A 14 -1.67 12.65 9.94
CA GLU A 14 -0.94 13.25 8.81
C GLU A 14 0.14 12.31 8.27
N MET A 15 0.89 11.60 9.13
CA MET A 15 1.90 10.62 8.70
C MET A 15 1.26 9.45 7.93
N ILE A 16 0.09 8.97 8.38
CA ILE A 16 -0.68 7.92 7.67
C ILE A 16 -1.13 8.43 6.31
N SER A 17 -1.70 9.63 6.25
CA SER A 17 -2.15 10.25 5.00
C SER A 17 -1.00 10.41 4.00
N ASN A 18 0.16 10.86 4.47
CA ASN A 18 1.36 10.99 3.64
C ASN A 18 1.88 9.62 3.15
N ALA A 19 1.83 8.59 4.00
CA ALA A 19 2.20 7.23 3.60
C ALA A 19 1.25 6.68 2.54
N LEU A 20 -0.07 6.85 2.68
CA LEU A 20 -1.05 6.45 1.67
C LEU A 20 -0.81 7.16 0.33
N ARG A 21 -0.58 8.48 0.35
CA ARG A 21 -0.25 9.25 -0.86
C ARG A 21 1.03 8.75 -1.53
N ALA A 22 2.04 8.37 -0.76
CA ALA A 22 3.26 7.81 -1.33
C ALA A 22 3.00 6.47 -2.04
N VAL A 23 2.13 5.61 -1.48
CA VAL A 23 1.72 4.36 -2.11
C VAL A 23 0.91 4.61 -3.39
N GLU A 24 0.01 5.59 -3.40
CA GLU A 24 -0.74 5.99 -4.60
C GLU A 24 0.18 6.55 -5.71
N ALA A 25 1.17 7.35 -5.34
CA ALA A 25 2.17 7.86 -6.28
C ALA A 25 3.01 6.72 -6.88
N TYR A 26 3.37 5.73 -6.05
CA TYR A 26 4.08 4.53 -6.51
C TYR A 26 3.23 3.71 -7.48
N GLU A 27 1.97 3.43 -7.15
CA GLU A 27 1.03 2.73 -8.04
C GLU A 27 0.88 3.44 -9.39
N THR A 28 0.67 4.76 -9.36
CA THR A 28 0.52 5.59 -10.57
C THR A 28 1.76 5.51 -11.46
N THR A 29 2.94 5.60 -10.84
CA THR A 29 4.23 5.52 -11.56
C THR A 29 4.42 4.14 -12.17
N ALA A 30 4.14 3.07 -11.43
CA ALA A 30 4.24 1.70 -11.93
C ALA A 30 3.31 1.47 -13.14
N LYS A 31 2.05 1.89 -13.07
CA LYS A 31 1.11 1.81 -14.20
C LYS A 31 1.62 2.56 -15.42
N SER A 32 2.09 3.80 -15.24
CA SER A 32 2.62 4.61 -16.34
C SER A 32 3.83 3.95 -17.02
N LEU A 33 4.77 3.39 -16.24
CA LEU A 33 5.94 2.68 -16.79
C LEU A 33 5.53 1.39 -17.50
N HIS A 34 4.60 0.62 -16.94
CA HIS A 34 4.08 -0.58 -17.58
C HIS A 34 3.44 -0.26 -18.93
N SER A 35 2.55 0.74 -19.00
CA SER A 35 1.90 1.14 -20.26
C SER A 35 2.91 1.63 -21.31
N LYS A 36 3.95 2.36 -20.91
CA LYS A 36 5.03 2.78 -21.83
C LYS A 36 5.79 1.58 -22.38
N LEU A 37 6.11 0.62 -21.52
CA LEU A 37 6.81 -0.60 -21.93
C LEU A 37 5.94 -1.43 -22.86
N GLU A 38 4.68 -1.66 -22.51
CA GLU A 38 3.72 -2.38 -23.35
C GLU A 38 3.55 -1.70 -24.72
N GLY A 39 3.40 -0.37 -24.73
CA GLY A 39 3.36 0.42 -25.96
C GLY A 39 4.61 0.20 -26.84
N THR A 40 5.79 0.25 -26.23
CA THR A 40 7.07 -0.01 -26.93
C THR A 40 7.10 -1.42 -27.53
N VAL A 41 6.68 -2.44 -26.77
CA VAL A 41 6.60 -3.83 -27.26
C VAL A 41 5.61 -3.96 -28.42
N ASN A 42 4.45 -3.31 -28.31
CA ASN A 42 3.42 -3.28 -29.34
C ASN A 42 3.86 -2.58 -30.63
N GLU A 43 4.72 -1.55 -30.53
CA GLU A 43 5.27 -0.85 -31.69
C GLU A 43 6.45 -1.61 -32.34
N LEU A 44 7.25 -2.33 -31.54
CA LEU A 44 8.43 -3.05 -32.04
C LEU A 44 8.08 -4.26 -32.91
N ILE A 45 7.09 -5.05 -32.48
CA ILE A 45 6.73 -6.38 -33.03
C ILE A 45 6.00 -6.37 -34.40
N PRO A 46 5.33 -5.27 -34.81
CA PRO A 46 4.86 -5.08 -36.18
C PRO A 46 5.75 -4.18 -37.05
N GLY A 47 6.69 -3.42 -36.47
CA GLY A 47 7.52 -2.46 -37.21
C GLY A 47 8.76 -3.07 -37.87
N ASN A 48 9.78 -3.39 -37.07
CA ASN A 48 11.09 -3.81 -37.56
C ASN A 48 11.55 -5.18 -37.01
N PHE A 49 10.77 -5.78 -36.10
CA PHE A 49 11.09 -7.04 -35.46
C PHE A 49 9.95 -8.03 -35.66
N SER A 50 10.12 -9.00 -36.56
CA SER A 50 9.06 -9.95 -36.92
C SER A 50 9.57 -11.41 -36.96
N GLY A 51 8.66 -12.36 -37.17
CA GLY A 51 8.98 -13.79 -37.19
C GLY A 51 8.99 -14.45 -35.81
N ASN A 52 9.61 -15.64 -35.72
CA ASN A 52 9.54 -16.47 -34.51
C ASN A 52 10.22 -15.83 -33.29
N ALA A 53 11.29 -15.05 -33.51
CA ALA A 53 11.97 -14.32 -32.43
C ALA A 53 11.05 -13.24 -31.82
N ALA A 54 10.30 -12.52 -32.65
CA ALA A 54 9.33 -11.53 -32.19
C ALA A 54 8.18 -12.14 -31.38
N LYS A 55 7.69 -13.30 -31.81
CA LYS A 55 6.71 -14.09 -31.04
C LYS A 55 7.28 -14.53 -29.69
N GLY A 56 8.51 -15.06 -29.67
CA GLY A 56 9.17 -15.48 -28.43
C GLY A 56 9.39 -14.32 -27.44
N PHE A 57 9.78 -13.15 -27.95
CA PHE A 57 9.90 -11.95 -27.13
C PHE A 57 8.54 -11.49 -26.58
N ARG A 58 7.48 -11.55 -27.40
CA ARG A 58 6.12 -11.24 -26.93
C ARG A 58 5.70 -12.17 -25.79
N THR A 59 5.88 -13.48 -25.99
CA THR A 59 5.59 -14.48 -24.96
C THR A 59 6.39 -14.22 -23.69
N PHE A 60 7.69 -13.91 -23.80
CA PHE A 60 8.50 -13.57 -22.63
C PHE A 60 7.95 -12.35 -21.89
N PHE A 61 7.59 -11.28 -22.62
CA PHE A 61 6.99 -10.08 -22.05
C PHE A 61 5.67 -10.39 -21.33
N ASP A 62 4.73 -11.05 -22.00
CA ASP A 62 3.40 -11.36 -21.45
C ASP A 62 3.52 -12.29 -20.23
N ASP A 63 4.36 -13.34 -20.31
CA ASP A 63 4.42 -14.36 -19.28
C ASP A 63 5.26 -14.01 -18.06
N ASN A 64 6.25 -13.11 -18.20
CA ASN A 64 7.19 -12.80 -17.12
C ASN A 64 7.12 -11.34 -16.70
N ILE A 65 7.05 -10.40 -17.66
CA ILE A 65 7.14 -8.97 -17.35
C ILE A 65 5.77 -8.41 -17.00
N ALA A 66 4.75 -8.65 -17.84
CA ALA A 66 3.41 -8.14 -17.62
C ALA A 66 2.79 -8.70 -16.32
N LYS A 67 2.96 -10.00 -16.06
CA LYS A 67 2.52 -10.63 -14.79
C LYS A 67 3.22 -10.08 -13.55
N LEU A 68 4.35 -9.40 -13.67
CA LEU A 68 5.00 -8.76 -12.52
C LEU A 68 4.62 -7.28 -12.39
N THR A 69 4.52 -6.60 -13.53
CA THR A 69 4.52 -5.13 -13.60
C THR A 69 3.16 -4.50 -13.85
N ASN A 70 2.18 -5.26 -14.35
CA ASN A 70 0.85 -4.74 -14.61
C ASN A 70 0.09 -4.54 -13.28
N ALA A 71 0.18 -3.36 -12.70
CA ALA A 71 -0.46 -3.04 -11.43
C ALA A 71 -2.00 -2.95 -11.51
N ASP A 72 -2.61 -3.02 -12.70
CA ASP A 72 -4.06 -3.17 -12.85
C ASP A 72 -4.53 -4.62 -12.68
N GLU A 73 -3.62 -5.58 -12.80
CA GLU A 73 -3.88 -7.00 -12.57
C GLU A 73 -3.59 -7.36 -11.11
N LYS A 74 -4.62 -7.74 -10.35
CA LYS A 74 -4.48 -8.08 -8.91
C LYS A 74 -3.45 -9.16 -8.62
N GLU A 75 -3.32 -10.12 -9.54
CA GLU A 75 -2.38 -11.22 -9.38
C GLU A 75 -0.93 -10.81 -9.61
N ALA A 76 -0.70 -9.61 -10.16
CA ALA A 76 0.64 -9.13 -10.46
C ALA A 76 1.45 -8.84 -9.20
N GLY A 77 2.76 -9.06 -9.31
CA GLY A 77 3.69 -8.86 -8.19
C GLY A 77 3.61 -7.45 -7.60
N ILE A 78 3.63 -6.42 -8.44
CA ILE A 78 3.52 -5.02 -7.97
C ILE A 78 2.16 -4.74 -7.32
N ALA A 79 1.05 -5.26 -7.86
CA ALA A 79 -0.27 -5.08 -7.27
C ALA A 79 -0.33 -5.67 -5.85
N LYS A 80 0.20 -6.88 -5.65
CA LYS A 80 0.29 -7.53 -4.33
C LYS A 80 1.14 -6.73 -3.34
N ILE A 81 2.24 -6.12 -3.79
CA ILE A 81 3.08 -5.25 -2.95
C ILE A 81 2.30 -3.99 -2.55
N ILE A 82 1.58 -3.37 -3.48
CA ILE A 82 0.75 -2.18 -3.21
C ILE A 82 -0.34 -2.52 -2.19
N GLU A 83 -1.03 -3.64 -2.36
CA GLU A 83 -2.04 -4.11 -1.41
C GLU A 83 -1.45 -4.36 -0.02
N LEU A 84 -0.29 -5.00 0.06
CA LEU A 84 0.41 -5.21 1.34
C LEU A 84 0.76 -3.89 2.01
N LEU A 85 1.31 -2.91 1.27
CA LEU A 85 1.66 -1.60 1.81
C LEU A 85 0.43 -0.85 2.33
N ARG A 86 -0.68 -0.86 1.57
CA ARG A 86 -1.97 -0.30 2.02
C ARG A 86 -2.48 -1.01 3.28
N GLY A 87 -2.39 -2.34 3.31
CA GLY A 87 -2.79 -3.15 4.46
C GLY A 87 -2.00 -2.81 5.72
N ILE A 88 -0.68 -2.64 5.61
CA ILE A 88 0.18 -2.22 6.72
C ILE A 88 -0.21 -0.82 7.21
N ILE A 89 -0.39 0.15 6.30
CA ILE A 89 -0.73 1.53 6.68
C ILE A 89 -2.11 1.59 7.33
N ASN A 90 -3.10 0.87 6.79
CA ASN A 90 -4.44 0.79 7.38
C ASN A 90 -4.42 0.09 8.74
N GLY A 91 -3.65 -0.99 8.89
CA GLY A 91 -3.49 -1.68 10.17
C GLY A 91 -2.83 -0.80 11.24
N ILE A 92 -1.86 0.04 10.86
CA ILE A 92 -1.29 1.06 11.75
C ILE A 92 -2.36 2.11 12.10
N SER A 93 -3.14 2.57 11.12
CA SER A 93 -4.22 3.54 11.35
C SER A 93 -5.30 3.04 12.30
N ASP A 94 -5.67 1.77 12.21
CA ASP A 94 -6.68 1.16 13.08
C ASP A 94 -6.18 0.96 14.52
N ALA A 95 -4.86 0.82 14.70
CA ALA A 95 -4.24 0.67 16.02
C ALA A 95 -4.04 2.01 16.75
N ILE A 96 -4.12 3.15 16.06
CA ILE A 96 -4.07 4.47 16.70
C ILE A 96 -5.43 4.76 17.32
N PRO A 97 -5.49 5.13 18.62
CA PRO A 97 -6.72 5.58 19.24
C PRO A 97 -7.31 6.72 18.43
N LYS A 98 -8.48 6.50 17.84
CA LYS A 98 -9.24 7.59 17.22
C LYS A 98 -9.60 8.51 18.38
N GLU A 99 -9.16 9.78 18.33
CA GLU A 99 -9.40 10.77 19.38
C GLU A 99 -10.88 10.92 19.78
N ALA A 100 -11.81 10.34 19.00
CA ALA A 100 -13.24 10.27 19.27
C ALA A 100 -13.70 9.14 20.23
N GLU A 101 -12.87 8.14 20.56
CA GLU A 101 -13.19 7.21 21.65
C GLU A 101 -12.74 7.83 22.97
N GLY A 102 -13.65 8.61 23.54
CA GLY A 102 -13.51 9.48 24.70
C GLY A 102 -12.68 8.87 25.83
N LEU A 103 -11.38 9.11 25.79
CA LEU A 103 -10.51 8.94 26.95
C LEU A 103 -11.05 9.81 28.10
N ASP A 104 -11.57 11.00 27.75
CA ASP A 104 -12.23 11.92 28.68
C ASP A 104 -13.53 11.33 29.25
N ASP A 105 -14.41 10.78 28.42
CA ASP A 105 -15.67 10.14 28.87
C ASP A 105 -15.40 8.88 29.72
N GLN A 106 -14.40 8.08 29.36
CA GLN A 106 -13.97 6.90 30.12
C GLN A 106 -13.32 7.29 31.45
N LEU A 107 -12.49 8.34 31.47
CA LEU A 107 -11.92 8.90 32.70
C LEU A 107 -13.00 9.52 33.58
N ALA A 108 -13.99 10.19 33.01
CA ALA A 108 -15.12 10.75 33.75
C ALA A 108 -15.98 9.65 34.40
N ASP A 109 -16.32 8.58 33.67
CA ASP A 109 -17.10 7.46 34.20
C ASP A 109 -16.35 6.70 35.30
N GLN A 110 -15.04 6.48 35.13
CA GLN A 110 -14.16 5.88 36.14
C GLN A 110 -14.06 6.75 37.40
N ASN A 111 -13.80 8.06 37.25
CA ASN A 111 -13.65 8.97 38.38
C ASN A 111 -14.98 9.14 39.15
N THR A 112 -16.11 9.07 38.46
CA THR A 112 -17.45 9.13 39.08
C THR A 112 -17.76 7.84 39.86
N LYS A 113 -17.33 6.67 39.36
CA LYS A 113 -17.50 5.38 40.06
C LYS A 113 -16.71 5.30 41.38
N VAL A 114 -15.50 5.84 41.44
CA VAL A 114 -14.65 5.79 42.65
C VAL A 114 -15.16 6.74 43.74
N MET A 115 -15.84 7.83 43.37
CA MET A 115 -16.39 8.83 44.30
C MET A 115 -17.76 8.46 44.90
N GLY A 116 -18.43 7.41 44.38
CA GLY A 116 -19.75 6.97 44.86
C GLY A 116 -19.73 5.96 46.01
N GLY A 117 -18.56 5.64 46.56
CA GLY A 117 -18.37 4.67 47.64
C GLY A 117 -18.17 5.31 49.01
N ASN A 118 -19.22 5.94 49.56
CA ASN A 118 -19.61 5.91 50.98
C ASN A 118 -20.90 6.69 51.23
#